data_AF-A0A094AU78-F1
#
_entry.id   AF-A0A094AU78-F1
#
_cell.length_a   1.000
_cell.length_b   1.000
_cell.length_c   1.000
_cell.angle_alpha   90.00
_cell.angle_beta   90.00
_cell.angle_gamma   90.00
#
_symmetry.space_group_name_H-M   'P 1'
#
loop_
_entity.id
_entity.type
_entity.pdbx_description
1 polymer ?
#
loop_
_entity_poly.entity_id
_entity_poly.type
_entity_poly.pdbx_seq_one_letter_code
_entity_poly.pdbx_strand_id
1 'polypeptide(L)'
;MASIFSHLESQLPSYAVPKSIIPISHLPLTASGEVDTEALGRSYGVLRLGEVGRGYGNPDAAEMGAAGGRWTEVEEVILAAVTSVVASRSPQTPPITIKPNTPFSALGIDSIAAIGLVRRLREAGVKVDV
;
A
#
# COMPACT_ATOMS: atom_id res chain seq x y z
N MET A 1 1.37 15.93 -13.56
CA MET A 1 1.60 14.61 -12.91
C MET A 1 0.40 13.68 -13.07
N ALA A 2 -0.85 14.13 -12.90
CA ALA A 2 -2.04 13.31 -13.21
C ALA A 2 -2.03 12.71 -14.63
N SER A 3 -1.46 13.43 -15.62
CA SER A 3 -1.34 12.95 -16.99
C SER A 3 -0.44 11.71 -17.18
N ILE A 4 0.60 11.54 -16.35
CA ILE A 4 1.51 10.39 -16.47
C ILE A 4 0.86 9.14 -15.88
N PHE A 5 0.26 9.25 -14.69
CA PHE A 5 -0.42 8.11 -14.07
C PHE A 5 -1.62 7.66 -14.89
N SER A 6 -2.46 8.58 -15.36
CA SER A 6 -3.60 8.27 -16.24
C SER A 6 -3.15 7.62 -17.56
N HIS A 7 -2.02 8.05 -18.12
CA HIS A 7 -1.46 7.42 -19.31
C HIS A 7 -0.99 5.98 -19.02
N LEU A 8 -0.30 5.76 -17.89
CA LEU A 8 0.14 4.42 -17.48
C LEU A 8 -1.05 3.50 -17.19
N GLU A 9 -2.10 3.98 -16.53
CA GLU A 9 -3.32 3.22 -16.24
C GLU A 9 -4.08 2.81 -17.50
N SER A 10 -3.96 3.58 -18.59
CA SER A 10 -4.57 3.22 -19.88
C SER A 10 -3.81 2.13 -20.63
N GLN A 11 -2.54 1.89 -20.30
CA GLN A 11 -1.63 0.99 -21.02
C GLN A 11 -1.18 -0.21 -20.17
N LEU A 12 -1.28 -0.11 -18.85
CA LEU A 12 -0.78 -1.08 -17.90
C LEU A 12 -1.89 -1.60 -16.98
N PRO A 13 -1.85 -2.88 -16.60
CA PRO A 13 -2.68 -3.40 -15.52
C PRO A 13 -2.44 -2.61 -14.22
N SER A 14 -3.46 -2.54 -13.36
CA SER A 14 -3.44 -1.77 -12.10
C SER A 14 -2.27 -2.11 -11.16
N TYR A 15 -1.78 -3.35 -11.17
CA TYR A 15 -0.63 -3.78 -10.36
C TYR A 15 0.73 -3.31 -10.88
N ALA A 16 0.81 -2.92 -12.17
CA ALA A 16 2.04 -2.47 -12.81
C ALA A 16 2.19 -0.93 -12.77
N VAL A 17 1.14 -0.22 -12.33
CA VAL A 17 1.17 1.23 -12.15
C VAL A 17 1.93 1.56 -10.86
N PRO A 18 3.04 2.33 -10.93
CA PRO A 18 3.79 2.71 -9.75
C PRO A 18 2.97 3.60 -8.81
N LYS A 19 3.19 3.47 -7.50
CA LYS A 19 2.52 4.32 -6.49
C LYS A 19 3.07 5.75 -6.46
N SER A 20 4.30 5.95 -6.93
CA SER A 20 4.96 7.26 -6.97
C SER A 20 5.99 7.29 -8.10
N ILE A 21 6.18 8.46 -8.71
CA ILE A 21 7.16 8.69 -9.77
C ILE A 21 8.04 9.85 -9.36
N ILE A 22 9.29 9.54 -9.02
CA ILE A 22 10.26 10.51 -8.50
C ILE A 22 11.19 10.94 -9.64
N PRO A 23 11.16 12.20 -10.07
CA PRO A 23 12.11 12.70 -11.05
C PRO A 23 13.50 12.77 -10.43
N ILE A 24 14.48 12.26 -11.15
CA ILE A 24 15.90 12.33 -10.80
C ILE A 24 16.62 13.10 -11.90
N SER A 25 17.58 13.94 -11.52
CA SER A 25 18.34 14.74 -12.48
C SER A 25 19.35 13.92 -13.27
N HIS A 26 19.81 12.80 -12.70
CA HIS A 26 20.72 11.87 -13.34
C HIS A 26 20.48 10.46 -12.78
N LEU A 27 20.73 9.44 -13.61
CA LEU A 27 20.77 8.05 -13.15
C LEU A 27 22.15 7.78 -12.54
N PRO A 28 22.23 7.33 -11.27
CA PRO A 28 23.50 6.90 -10.72
C PRO A 28 23.92 5.61 -11.44
N LEU A 29 25.16 5.62 -11.93
CA LEU A 29 25.74 4.49 -12.62
C LEU A 29 26.92 3.94 -11.81
N THR A 30 27.10 2.62 -11.86
CA THR A 30 28.30 1.95 -11.34
C THR A 30 29.51 2.27 -12.22
N ALA A 31 30.71 1.90 -11.76
CA ALA A 31 31.92 2.02 -12.59
C ALA A 31 31.85 1.20 -13.89
N SER A 32 30.99 0.17 -13.96
CA SER A 32 30.70 -0.62 -15.17
C SER A 32 29.68 0.05 -16.11
N GLY A 33 29.06 1.16 -15.71
CA GLY A 33 28.04 1.87 -16.49
C GLY A 33 26.63 1.30 -16.33
N GLU A 34 26.42 0.37 -15.40
CA GLU A 34 25.11 -0.18 -15.06
C GLU A 34 24.40 0.72 -14.05
N VAL A 35 23.08 0.65 -13.96
CA VAL A 35 22.32 1.43 -12.97
C VAL A 35 22.67 0.95 -11.56
N ASP A 36 23.14 1.88 -10.72
CA ASP A 36 23.43 1.61 -9.31
C ASP A 36 22.13 1.65 -8.49
N THR A 37 21.53 0.47 -8.33
CA THR A 37 20.28 0.28 -7.57
C THR A 37 20.45 0.54 -6.08
N GLU A 38 21.64 0.33 -5.51
CA GLU A 38 21.89 0.64 -4.11
C GLU A 38 21.96 2.15 -3.88
N ALA A 39 22.61 2.90 -4.77
CA ALA A 39 22.65 4.36 -4.71
C ALA A 39 21.26 4.98 -4.86
N LEU A 40 20.43 4.41 -5.76
CA LEU A 40 19.02 4.79 -5.86
C LEU A 40 18.25 4.49 -4.57
N GLY A 41 18.43 3.29 -3.99
CA GLY A 41 17.79 2.89 -2.74
C GLY A 41 18.17 3.80 -1.56
N ARG A 42 19.45 4.17 -1.43
CA ARG A 42 19.92 5.13 -0.43
C ARG A 42 19.30 6.51 -0.64
N SER A 43 19.28 7.00 -1.87
CA SER A 43 18.69 8.30 -2.22
C SER A 43 17.19 8.33 -1.89
N TYR A 44 16.48 7.24 -2.19
CA TYR A 44 15.07 7.08 -1.83
C TYR A 44 14.86 7.05 -0.31
N GLY A 45 15.73 6.36 0.44
CA GLY A 45 15.63 6.26 1.91
C GLY A 45 15.79 7.59 2.66
N VAL A 46 16.46 8.58 2.06
CA VAL A 46 16.60 9.93 2.64
C VAL A 46 15.36 10.79 2.41
N LEU A 47 14.55 10.51 1.37
CA LEU A 47 13.33 11.26 1.10
C LEU A 47 12.31 11.02 2.20
N ARG A 48 11.75 12.09 2.78
CA ARG A 48 10.68 11.91 3.76
C ARG A 48 9.41 11.46 3.06
N LEU A 49 8.73 10.47 3.65
CA LEU A 49 7.49 9.89 3.12
C LEU A 49 6.41 10.96 2.81
N GLY A 50 6.38 12.06 3.57
CA GLY A 50 5.49 13.20 3.34
C GLY A 50 5.84 14.05 2.11
N GLU A 51 7.11 14.10 1.69
CA GLU A 51 7.56 14.82 0.49
C GLU A 51 7.26 14.02 -0.77
N VAL A 52 7.47 12.69 -0.72
CA VAL A 52 7.11 11.78 -1.83
C VAL A 52 5.61 11.78 -2.07
N GLY A 53 4.81 11.72 -1.00
CA GLY A 53 3.35 11.64 -1.09
C GLY A 53 2.67 12.91 -1.61
N ARG A 54 3.24 14.11 -1.39
CA ARG A 54 2.59 15.38 -1.78
C ARG A 54 2.95 15.90 -3.17
N GLY A 55 4.13 15.55 -3.70
CA GLY A 55 4.57 16.02 -5.02
C GLY A 55 4.61 14.95 -6.11
N TYR A 56 4.79 13.68 -5.71
CA TYR A 56 5.20 12.60 -6.62
C TYR A 56 4.31 11.34 -6.52
N GLY A 57 3.31 11.34 -5.64
CA GLY A 57 2.35 10.24 -5.50
C GLY A 57 1.35 10.18 -6.65
N ASN A 58 0.88 8.97 -6.96
CA ASN A 58 -0.29 8.81 -7.82
C ASN A 58 -1.50 9.46 -7.14
N PRO A 59 -2.17 10.47 -7.74
CA PRO A 59 -3.36 11.09 -7.17
C PRO A 59 -4.48 10.08 -6.88
N ASP A 60 -4.65 9.06 -7.71
CA ASP A 60 -5.67 8.02 -7.51
C ASP A 60 -5.33 7.13 -6.28
N ALA A 61 -4.03 6.89 -6.04
CA ALA A 61 -3.58 6.22 -4.82
C ALA A 61 -3.75 7.09 -3.56
N ALA A 62 -3.68 8.42 -3.70
CA ALA A 62 -3.89 9.37 -2.61
C ALA A 62 -5.38 9.56 -2.28
N GLU A 63 -6.26 9.61 -3.28
CA GLU A 63 -7.72 9.66 -3.09
C GLU A 63 -8.28 8.38 -2.48
N MET A 64 -7.75 7.21 -2.86
CA MET A 64 -8.05 5.96 -2.16
C MET A 64 -7.77 6.10 -0.65
N GLY A 65 -6.70 6.82 -0.25
CA GLY A 65 -6.26 7.03 1.14
C GLY A 65 -7.03 8.09 1.92
N ALA A 66 -7.93 8.81 1.26
CA ALA A 66 -8.67 9.94 1.79
C ALA A 66 -10.19 9.76 1.72
N ALA A 67 -10.68 8.54 1.46
CA ALA A 67 -12.06 8.18 1.70
C ALA A 67 -12.34 8.16 3.23
N GLY A 68 -12.38 9.35 3.83
CA GLY A 68 -12.85 9.60 5.20
C GLY A 68 -14.37 9.47 5.31
N GLY A 69 -14.92 8.42 4.72
CA GLY A 69 -16.30 8.02 4.93
C GLY A 69 -16.44 7.38 6.31
N ARG A 70 -17.61 7.53 6.93
CA ARG A 70 -17.99 6.68 8.06
C ARG A 70 -17.92 5.23 7.60
N TRP A 71 -17.25 4.39 8.38
CA TRP A 71 -17.29 2.94 8.20
C TRP A 71 -18.75 2.46 8.21
N THR A 72 -19.08 1.62 7.25
CA THR A 72 -20.34 0.86 7.23
C THR A 72 -20.26 -0.27 8.26
N GLU A 73 -21.42 -0.81 8.66
CA GLU A 73 -21.50 -1.92 9.62
C GLU A 73 -20.67 -3.15 9.16
N VAL A 74 -20.66 -3.42 7.86
CA VAL A 74 -19.85 -4.51 7.27
C VAL A 74 -18.36 -4.18 7.32
N GLU A 75 -17.97 -2.93 7.02
CA GLU A 75 -16.56 -2.55 7.09
C GLU A 75 -16.03 -2.53 8.53
N GLU A 76 -16.86 -2.20 9.52
CA GLU A 76 -16.49 -2.33 10.94
C GLU A 76 -16.20 -3.79 11.32
N VAL A 77 -17.01 -4.74 10.82
CA VAL A 77 -16.76 -6.18 11.00
C VAL A 77 -15.46 -6.60 10.33
N ILE A 78 -15.19 -6.13 9.10
CA ILE A 78 -13.94 -6.41 8.39
C ILE A 78 -12.75 -5.82 9.14
N LEU A 79 -12.85 -4.57 9.58
CA LEU A 79 -11.80 -3.88 10.34
C LEU A 79 -11.48 -4.61 11.65
N ALA A 80 -12.49 -5.09 12.36
CA ALA A 80 -12.31 -5.90 13.57
C ALA A 80 -11.59 -7.23 13.27
N ALA A 81 -12.00 -7.92 12.20
CA ALA A 81 -11.35 -9.17 11.77
C ALA A 81 -9.87 -8.94 11.40
N VAL A 82 -9.58 -7.91 10.62
CA VAL A 82 -8.22 -7.52 10.21
C VAL A 82 -7.37 -7.17 11.43
N THR A 83 -7.89 -6.33 12.33
CA THR A 83 -7.20 -5.94 13.56
C THR A 83 -6.87 -7.16 14.41
N SER A 84 -7.80 -8.11 14.52
CA SER A 84 -7.58 -9.35 15.28
C SER A 84 -6.44 -10.21 14.70
N VAL A 85 -6.34 -10.32 13.37
CA VAL A 85 -5.29 -11.10 12.70
C VAL A 85 -3.93 -10.43 12.86
N VAL A 86 -3.87 -9.10 12.73
CA VAL A 86 -2.65 -8.31 12.94
C VAL A 86 -2.17 -8.43 14.38
N ALA A 87 -3.06 -8.26 15.36
CA ALA A 87 -2.74 -8.38 16.78
C ALA A 87 -2.25 -9.78 17.17
N SER A 88 -2.81 -10.83 16.57
CA SER A 88 -2.42 -12.22 16.83
C SER A 88 -0.97 -12.52 16.44
N ARG A 89 -0.43 -11.79 15.45
CA ARG A 89 0.91 -12.04 14.90
C ARG A 89 1.99 -11.12 15.45
N SER A 90 1.61 -9.93 15.91
CA SER A 90 2.59 -8.97 16.43
C SER A 90 2.03 -8.23 17.64
N PRO A 91 2.14 -8.81 18.85
CA PRO A 91 1.61 -8.25 20.10
C PRO A 91 2.18 -6.88 20.48
N GLN A 92 3.26 -6.43 19.82
CA GLN A 92 4.03 -5.22 20.15
C GLN A 92 3.98 -4.15 19.04
N THR A 93 3.07 -4.28 18.06
CA THR A 93 2.99 -3.29 16.98
C THR A 93 2.30 -2.01 17.49
N PRO A 94 2.87 -0.82 17.23
CA PRO A 94 2.21 0.45 17.55
C PRO A 94 0.83 0.54 16.85
N PRO A 95 -0.09 1.40 17.33
CA PRO A 95 -1.42 1.54 16.74
C PRO A 95 -1.30 1.90 15.25
N ILE A 96 -1.55 0.91 14.39
CA ILE A 96 -1.55 1.10 12.94
C ILE A 96 -2.85 1.80 12.59
N THR A 97 -2.77 2.96 11.93
CA THR A 97 -3.97 3.60 11.38
C THR A 97 -4.41 2.82 10.14
N ILE A 98 -5.45 2.00 10.29
CA ILE A 98 -6.07 1.27 9.20
C ILE A 98 -7.11 2.19 8.55
N LYS A 99 -7.01 2.37 7.24
CA LYS A 99 -7.97 3.09 6.40
C LYS A 99 -8.68 2.08 5.47
N PRO A 100 -9.84 2.41 4.89
CA PRO A 100 -10.59 1.49 4.03
C PRO A 100 -9.77 0.92 2.86
N ASN A 101 -8.77 1.66 2.40
CA ASN A 101 -7.91 1.29 1.29
C ASN A 101 -6.50 0.83 1.71
N THR A 102 -6.24 0.64 3.01
CA THR A 102 -4.93 0.19 3.46
C THR A 102 -4.67 -1.21 2.93
N PRO A 103 -3.62 -1.43 2.12
CA PRO A 103 -3.36 -2.75 1.55
C PRO A 103 -2.96 -3.73 2.66
N PHE A 104 -3.48 -4.96 2.60
CA PHE A 104 -3.20 -6.02 3.59
C PHE A 104 -1.71 -6.30 3.78
N SER A 105 -0.91 -6.19 2.71
CA SER A 105 0.55 -6.34 2.78
C SER A 105 1.24 -5.29 3.66
N ALA A 106 0.73 -4.05 3.70
CA ALA A 106 1.25 -3.01 4.61
C ALA A 106 0.93 -3.31 6.09
N LEU A 107 -0.05 -4.19 6.33
CA LEU A 107 -0.41 -4.68 7.66
C LEU A 107 0.35 -5.97 8.04
N GLY A 108 1.26 -6.45 7.17
CA GLY A 108 1.97 -7.71 7.39
C GLY A 108 1.08 -8.95 7.20
N ILE A 109 -0.06 -8.82 6.53
CA ILE A 109 -0.93 -9.94 6.18
C ILE A 109 -0.41 -10.55 4.87
N ASP A 110 0.18 -11.74 4.98
CA ASP A 110 0.60 -12.59 3.86
C ASP A 110 -0.50 -13.59 3.45
N SER A 111 -0.24 -14.41 2.44
CA SER A 111 -1.19 -15.41 1.94
C SER A 111 -1.63 -16.44 2.99
N ILE A 112 -0.81 -16.71 4.01
CA ILE A 112 -1.17 -17.63 5.11
C ILE A 112 -2.10 -16.91 6.09
N ALA A 113 -1.81 -15.65 6.42
CA ALA A 113 -2.66 -14.80 7.25
C ALA A 113 -4.03 -14.55 6.59
N ALA A 114 -4.06 -14.41 5.26
CA ALA A 114 -5.28 -14.23 4.50
C ALA A 114 -6.28 -15.38 4.69
N ILE A 115 -5.80 -16.63 4.77
CA ILE A 115 -6.66 -17.80 5.05
C ILE A 115 -7.34 -17.67 6.43
N GLY A 116 -6.58 -17.25 7.44
CA GLY A 116 -7.12 -17.01 8.79
C GLY A 116 -8.11 -15.85 8.83
N LEU A 117 -7.87 -14.80 8.04
CA LEU A 117 -8.78 -13.67 7.88
C LEU A 117 -10.10 -14.09 7.23
N VAL A 118 -10.06 -14.83 6.11
CA VAL A 118 -11.25 -15.33 5.40
C VAL A 118 -12.10 -16.21 6.32
N ARG A 119 -11.46 -17.07 7.12
CA ARG A 119 -12.18 -17.91 8.09
C ARG A 119 -12.96 -17.07 9.11
N ARG A 120 -12.32 -16.05 9.71
CA ARG A 120 -12.95 -15.17 10.70
C ARG A 120 -14.09 -14.34 10.10
N LEU A 121 -13.92 -13.87 8.87
CA LEU A 121 -14.97 -13.15 8.15
C LEU A 121 -16.20 -14.04 7.87
N ARG A 122 -15.97 -15.31 7.50
CA ARG A 122 -17.06 -16.30 7.34
C ARG A 122 -17.77 -16.59 8.66
N GLU A 123 -17.02 -16.73 9.76
CA GLU A 123 -17.59 -16.90 11.11
C GLU A 123 -18.44 -15.69 11.54
N ALA A 124 -18.10 -14.48 11.07
CA ALA A 124 -18.88 -13.26 11.28
C ALA A 124 -20.07 -13.09 10.30
N GLY A 125 -20.35 -14.09 9.45
CA GLY A 125 -21.48 -14.06 8.51
C GLY A 125 -21.21 -13.32 7.19
N VAL A 126 -19.97 -12.91 6.93
CA VAL A 126 -19.57 -12.26 5.68
C VAL A 126 -19.27 -13.32 4.62
N LYS A 127 -19.91 -13.21 3.45
CA LYS A 127 -19.61 -14.07 2.30
C LYS A 127 -18.31 -13.62 1.64
N VAL A 128 -17.27 -14.45 1.72
CA VAL A 128 -15.94 -14.19 1.15
C VAL A 128 -15.39 -15.44 0.49
N ASP A 129 -14.86 -15.25 -0.72
CA ASP A 129 -14.07 -16.24 -1.46
C ASP A 129 -12.57 -16.08 -1.13
N VAL A 130 -11.82 -17.17 -1.33
CA VAL A 130 -10.38 -17.25 -1.09
C VAL A 130 -9.60 -16.99 -2.37
#